data_AF-A0A259LKJ5-F1
#
_entry.id   AF-A0A259LKJ5-F1
#
_cell.length_a   1.000
_cell.length_b   1.000
_cell.length_c   1.000
_cell.angle_alpha   90.00
_cell.angle_beta   90.00
_cell.angle_gamma   90.00
#
_symmetry.space_group_name_H-M   'P 1'
#
loop_
_entity.id
_entity.type
_entity.pdbx_description
1 polymer ?
#
loop_
_entity_poly.entity_id
_entity_poly.type
_entity_poly.pdbx_seq_one_letter_code
_entity_poly.pdbx_strand_id
1 'polypeptide(L)'
;MWWRVLVNEISARYSILDREFYIPAPEHLAAQSVINNQGRGATLEGEEASRVLDILKGDANRAYDHYEQMISRDGQAGLARELARINLPANIMTQWYWKVDLHNLFNFLRLRADSHAQYEIRVYADQICQIVKDWVPAAYAAFEDYRLNAASLSGRGAEILKRRLAGETVTFEDSGMSKGEWREFTNAWGS
;
A
#
# COMPACT_ATOMS: atom_id res chain seq x y z
N MET A 1 6.13 11.98 25.96
CA MET A 1 7.39 12.46 25.36
C MET A 1 7.68 11.56 24.14
N TRP A 2 7.51 12.12 22.93
CA TRP A 2 7.89 11.60 21.59
C TRP A 2 7.30 10.27 21.06
N TRP A 3 6.08 10.33 20.51
CA TRP A 3 5.71 9.51 19.35
C TRP A 3 5.61 10.46 18.16
N ARG A 4 6.70 10.68 17.44
CA ARG A 4 6.74 11.67 16.34
C ARG A 4 7.14 10.97 15.06
N VAL A 5 6.12 10.59 14.28
CA VAL A 5 6.25 10.59 12.83
C VAL A 5 6.34 12.04 12.38
N LEU A 6 7.38 12.38 11.63
CA LEU A 6 7.58 13.69 11.04
C LEU A 6 7.77 13.50 9.54
N VAL A 7 6.92 14.15 8.76
CA VAL A 7 6.97 14.16 7.30
C VAL A 7 7.16 15.60 6.86
N ASN A 8 8.10 15.83 5.95
CA ASN A 8 8.28 17.11 5.27
C ASN A 8 8.30 16.87 3.77
N GLU A 9 7.22 17.24 3.10
CA GLU A 9 6.99 17.00 1.67
C GLU A 9 7.29 18.25 0.83
N ILE A 10 7.75 18.06 -0.41
CA ILE A 10 7.84 19.16 -1.38
C ILE A 10 6.46 19.80 -1.54
N SER A 11 6.42 21.11 -1.36
CA SER A 11 5.18 21.86 -1.53
C SER A 11 5.02 22.35 -2.97
N ALA A 12 4.07 21.75 -3.69
CA ALA A 12 3.63 22.20 -5.01
C ALA A 12 2.95 23.59 -5.02
N ARG A 13 2.92 24.30 -3.88
CA ARG A 13 2.57 25.73 -3.79
C ARG A 13 3.76 26.61 -4.13
N TYR A 14 4.95 26.20 -3.69
CA TYR A 14 6.18 26.96 -3.78
C TYR A 14 7.14 26.42 -4.85
N SER A 15 7.02 25.14 -5.20
CA SER A 15 7.82 24.48 -6.23
C SER A 15 6.99 24.12 -7.45
N ILE A 16 7.66 24.06 -8.60
CA ILE A 16 7.14 23.40 -9.80
C ILE A 16 7.40 21.90 -9.60
N LEU A 17 6.39 21.06 -9.81
CA LEU A 17 6.56 19.61 -9.75
C LEU A 17 7.21 19.11 -11.03
N ASP A 18 8.07 18.11 -10.92
CA ASP A 18 8.68 17.47 -12.09
C ASP A 18 7.63 16.68 -12.87
N ARG A 19 7.87 16.50 -14.18
CA ARG A 19 7.04 15.68 -15.09
C ARG A 19 7.30 14.19 -14.85
N GLU A 20 7.09 13.74 -13.62
CA GLU A 20 7.32 12.36 -13.21
C GLU A 20 6.03 11.76 -12.68
N PHE A 21 5.60 10.65 -13.30
CA PHE A 21 4.34 9.99 -12.98
C PHE A 21 4.57 8.50 -12.78
N TYR A 22 3.91 7.94 -11.76
CA TYR A 22 3.80 6.50 -11.63
C TYR A 22 2.90 5.94 -12.73
N ILE A 23 3.47 5.10 -13.58
CA ILE A 23 2.76 4.26 -14.53
C ILE A 23 3.00 2.81 -14.12
N PRO A 24 1.96 2.02 -13.83
CA PRO A 24 2.13 0.65 -13.38
C PRO A 24 2.76 -0.19 -14.50
N ALA A 25 3.63 -1.12 -14.12
CA ALA A 25 4.10 -2.15 -15.03
C ALA A 25 2.92 -3.06 -15.46
N PRO A 26 2.95 -3.68 -16.65
CA PRO A 26 1.85 -4.51 -17.16
C PRO A 26 1.40 -5.60 -16.18
N GLU A 27 2.32 -6.24 -15.47
CA GLU A 27 2.06 -7.27 -14.46
C GLU A 27 1.32 -6.76 -13.22
N HIS A 28 1.25 -5.45 -13.02
CA HIS A 28 0.53 -4.81 -11.92
C HIS A 28 -0.78 -4.18 -12.36
N LEU A 29 -1.06 -4.17 -13.67
CA LEU A 29 -2.30 -3.69 -14.23
C LEU A 29 -3.34 -4.80 -14.15
N ALA A 30 -4.25 -4.71 -13.19
CA ALA A 30 -5.22 -5.76 -12.91
C ALA A 30 -6.64 -5.23 -12.76
N ALA A 31 -7.60 -6.09 -13.08
CA ALA A 31 -9.01 -5.85 -12.85
C ALA A 31 -9.31 -5.71 -11.33
N GLN A 32 -10.48 -5.17 -11.00
CA GLN A 32 -10.98 -5.17 -9.64
C GLN A 32 -11.29 -6.61 -9.18
N SER A 33 -10.85 -7.00 -7.98
CA SER A 33 -11.19 -8.34 -7.47
C SER A 33 -12.67 -8.42 -7.06
N VAL A 34 -13.30 -9.57 -7.33
CA VAL A 34 -14.72 -9.85 -7.00
C VAL A 34 -14.94 -10.33 -5.57
N ILE A 35 -13.89 -10.77 -4.87
CA ILE A 35 -13.95 -11.31 -3.50
C ILE A 35 -13.48 -10.26 -2.48
N ASN A 36 -12.44 -9.51 -2.84
CA ASN A 36 -11.87 -8.43 -2.06
C ASN A 36 -12.04 -7.10 -2.80
N ASN A 37 -12.96 -6.26 -2.31
CA ASN A 37 -13.24 -4.94 -2.89
C ASN A 37 -12.07 -3.96 -2.77
N GLN A 38 -11.07 -4.24 -1.94
CA GLN A 38 -9.85 -3.44 -1.80
C GLN A 38 -8.66 -4.04 -2.57
N GLY A 39 -8.85 -5.20 -3.21
CA GLY A 39 -7.78 -5.96 -3.86
C GLY A 39 -7.85 -5.94 -5.39
N ARG A 40 -6.75 -6.39 -6.00
CA ARG A 40 -6.65 -6.64 -7.45
C ARG A 40 -7.08 -8.08 -7.79
N GLY A 41 -7.70 -8.23 -8.95
CA GLY A 41 -8.11 -9.50 -9.55
C GLY A 41 -7.12 -9.95 -10.62
N ALA A 42 -7.63 -10.46 -11.74
CA ALA A 42 -6.79 -10.92 -12.85
C ALA A 42 -6.06 -9.75 -13.54
N THR A 43 -4.82 -9.98 -13.95
CA THR A 43 -4.03 -9.04 -14.77
C THR A 43 -4.74 -8.78 -16.09
N LEU A 44 -4.76 -7.53 -16.52
CA LEU A 44 -5.27 -7.16 -17.84
C LEU A 44 -4.23 -7.58 -18.89
N GLU A 45 -4.69 -8.06 -20.05
CA GLU A 45 -3.82 -8.58 -21.10
C GLU A 45 -4.11 -7.95 -22.47
N GLY A 46 -3.16 -8.11 -23.39
CA GLY A 46 -3.33 -7.76 -24.80
C GLY A 46 -3.68 -6.30 -25.07
N GLU A 47 -4.65 -6.10 -25.97
CA GLU A 47 -5.09 -4.78 -26.42
C GLU A 47 -5.71 -3.94 -25.30
N GLU A 48 -6.42 -4.57 -24.36
CA GLU A 48 -7.01 -3.86 -23.23
C GLU A 48 -5.94 -3.24 -22.33
N ALA A 49 -4.91 -4.02 -21.98
CA ALA A 49 -3.80 -3.54 -21.16
C ALA A 49 -3.06 -2.39 -21.84
N SER A 50 -2.78 -2.53 -23.15
CA SER A 50 -2.11 -1.51 -23.95
C SER A 50 -2.92 -0.22 -24.00
N ARG A 51 -4.22 -0.31 -24.27
CA ARG A 51 -5.15 0.83 -24.30
C ARG A 51 -5.20 1.55 -22.96
N VAL A 52 -5.26 0.82 -21.84
CA VAL A 52 -5.30 1.43 -20.49
C VAL A 52 -3.98 2.15 -20.17
N LEU A 53 -2.83 1.55 -20.51
CA LEU A 53 -1.52 2.21 -20.34
C LEU A 53 -1.41 3.48 -21.17
N ASP A 54 -1.91 3.46 -22.40
CA ASP A 54 -1.91 4.64 -23.28
C ASP A 54 -2.81 5.76 -22.72
N ILE A 55 -3.96 5.41 -22.14
CA ILE A 55 -4.81 6.37 -21.43
C ILE A 55 -4.06 6.99 -20.25
N LEU A 56 -3.48 6.18 -19.37
CA LEU A 56 -2.77 6.67 -18.18
C LEU A 56 -1.60 7.60 -18.55
N LYS A 57 -0.79 7.21 -19.55
CA LYS A 57 0.32 8.02 -20.05
C LYS A 57 -0.17 9.28 -20.74
N GLY A 58 -1.19 9.17 -21.59
CA GLY A 58 -1.75 10.28 -22.34
C GLY A 58 -2.38 11.33 -21.44
N ASP A 59 -3.16 10.90 -20.44
CA ASP A 59 -3.79 11.78 -19.45
C ASP A 59 -2.75 12.48 -18.58
N ALA A 60 -1.74 11.75 -18.09
CA ALA A 60 -0.66 12.34 -17.30
C ALA A 60 0.10 13.43 -18.07
N ASN A 61 0.49 13.15 -19.32
CA ASN A 61 1.19 14.13 -20.16
C ASN A 61 0.32 15.34 -20.48
N ARG A 62 -0.92 15.12 -20.91
CA ARG A 62 -1.87 16.20 -21.20
C ARG A 62 -2.15 17.08 -19.98
N ALA A 63 -2.34 16.46 -18.80
CA ALA A 63 -2.55 17.19 -17.56
C ALA A 63 -1.34 18.06 -17.21
N TYR A 64 -0.13 17.56 -17.44
CA TYR A 64 1.10 18.31 -17.22
C TYR A 64 1.30 19.43 -18.25
N ASP A 65 1.01 19.19 -19.53
CA ASP A 65 1.09 20.22 -20.58
C ASP A 65 0.13 21.39 -20.25
N HIS A 66 -1.10 21.09 -19.82
CA HIS A 66 -2.04 22.11 -19.34
C HIS A 66 -1.55 22.81 -18.07
N TYR A 67 -0.92 22.09 -17.14
CA TYR A 67 -0.32 22.68 -15.95
C TYR A 67 0.78 23.70 -16.32
N GLU A 68 1.70 23.35 -17.21
CA GLU A 68 2.75 24.24 -17.70
C GLU A 68 2.19 25.45 -18.44
N GLN A 69 1.19 25.24 -19.30
CA GLN A 69 0.48 26.32 -19.98
C GLN A 69 -0.18 27.27 -18.99
N MET A 70 -0.87 26.76 -17.96
CA MET A 70 -1.55 27.61 -16.97
C MET A 70 -0.58 28.45 -16.15
N ILE A 71 0.59 27.93 -15.75
CA ILE A 71 1.56 28.70 -14.95
C ILE A 71 2.41 29.66 -15.79
N SER A 72 2.45 29.47 -17.11
CA SER A 72 3.22 30.32 -18.02
C SER A 72 2.77 31.78 -17.93
N ARG A 73 3.75 32.69 -18.00
CA ARG A 73 3.52 34.15 -18.08
C ARG A 73 3.74 34.70 -19.49
N ASP A 74 4.03 33.84 -20.44
CA ASP A 74 4.17 34.24 -21.84
C ASP A 74 2.78 34.50 -22.42
N GLY A 75 2.51 35.77 -22.75
CA GLY A 75 1.23 36.20 -23.33
C GLY A 75 0.02 36.17 -22.39
N GLN A 76 0.19 35.90 -21.08
CA GLN A 76 -0.90 35.79 -20.10
C GLN A 76 -0.45 36.09 -18.66
N ALA A 77 -1.38 36.20 -17.72
CA ALA A 77 -1.08 36.54 -16.33
C ALA A 77 -0.29 35.45 -15.56
N GLY A 78 -0.48 34.18 -15.94
CA GLY A 78 0.04 33.01 -15.23
C GLY A 78 -0.78 32.69 -13.97
N LEU A 79 -1.44 31.55 -13.96
CA LEU A 79 -2.23 31.06 -12.84
C LEU A 79 -1.33 30.75 -11.63
N ALA A 80 -1.84 31.01 -10.42
CA ALA A 80 -1.14 30.63 -9.20
C ALA A 80 -0.88 29.11 -9.17
N ARG A 81 0.35 28.70 -8.82
CA ARG A 81 0.76 27.29 -8.80
C ARG A 81 -0.17 26.40 -7.98
N GLU A 82 -0.74 26.97 -6.91
CA GLU A 82 -1.68 26.23 -6.06
C GLU A 82 -3.03 25.92 -6.68
N LEU A 83 -3.45 26.71 -7.66
CA LEU A 83 -4.63 26.44 -8.46
C LEU A 83 -4.27 25.55 -9.66
N ALA A 84 -3.13 25.83 -10.32
CA ALA A 84 -2.71 25.05 -11.48
C ALA A 84 -2.48 23.56 -11.16
N ARG A 85 -1.88 23.24 -10.00
CA ARG A 85 -1.59 21.85 -9.63
C ARG A 85 -2.84 20.98 -9.42
N ILE A 86 -4.02 21.58 -9.23
CA ILE A 86 -5.27 20.84 -9.02
C ILE A 86 -5.60 19.97 -10.25
N ASN A 87 -5.06 20.34 -11.42
CA ASN A 87 -5.19 19.59 -12.66
C ASN A 87 -4.28 18.35 -12.73
N LEU A 88 -3.27 18.22 -11.85
CA LEU A 88 -2.32 17.11 -11.90
C LEU A 88 -2.95 15.85 -11.26
N PRO A 89 -2.86 14.69 -11.93
CA PRO A 89 -3.44 13.44 -11.41
C PRO A 89 -2.68 12.93 -10.18
N ALA A 90 -3.34 12.08 -9.40
CA ALA A 90 -2.80 11.53 -8.14
C ALA A 90 -1.58 10.61 -8.31
N ASN A 91 -1.25 10.21 -9.54
CA ASN A 91 -0.06 9.42 -9.84
C ASN A 91 1.18 10.29 -10.10
N ILE A 92 1.13 11.60 -9.91
CA ILE A 92 2.34 12.44 -9.95
C ILE A 92 3.27 12.09 -8.79
N MET A 93 4.56 11.99 -9.07
CA MET A 93 5.57 11.71 -8.07
C MET A 93 5.81 12.94 -7.20
N THR A 94 6.03 12.67 -5.92
CA THR A 94 6.39 13.65 -4.90
C THR A 94 7.54 13.09 -4.07
N GLN A 95 8.19 13.97 -3.33
CA GLN A 95 9.31 13.61 -2.48
C GLN A 95 9.07 14.18 -1.09
N TRP A 96 9.39 13.40 -0.07
CA TRP A 96 9.36 13.86 1.31
C TRP A 96 10.50 13.28 2.12
N TYR A 97 10.91 14.02 3.14
CA TYR A 97 11.72 13.50 4.22
C TYR A 97 10.80 12.87 5.26
N TRP A 98 11.06 11.61 5.59
CA TRP A 98 10.34 10.90 6.64
C TRP A 98 11.27 10.55 7.80
N LYS A 99 10.92 11.02 9.00
CA LYS A 99 11.58 10.64 10.25
C LYS A 99 10.59 9.95 11.16
N VAL A 100 10.98 8.79 11.67
CA VAL A 100 10.18 7.95 12.55
C VAL A 100 11.10 7.18 13.49
N ASP A 101 10.63 6.92 14.71
CA ASP A 101 11.32 6.02 15.63
C ASP A 101 11.13 4.55 15.24
N LEU A 102 12.03 3.67 15.70
CA LEU A 102 12.04 2.28 15.28
C LEU A 102 10.75 1.52 15.66
N HIS A 103 10.12 1.85 16.80
CA HIS A 103 8.89 1.18 17.23
C HIS A 103 7.73 1.49 16.28
N ASN A 104 7.53 2.77 15.96
CA ASN A 104 6.51 3.18 15.00
C ASN A 104 6.82 2.71 13.58
N LEU A 105 8.10 2.65 13.21
CA LEU A 105 8.53 2.09 11.93
C LEU A 105 8.16 0.61 11.80
N PHE A 106 8.42 -0.20 12.82
CA PHE A 106 8.00 -1.60 12.83
C PHE A 106 6.49 -1.76 12.76
N ASN A 107 5.71 -0.90 13.43
CA ASN A 107 4.26 -0.93 13.27
C ASN A 107 3.82 -0.57 11.84
N PHE A 108 4.45 0.42 11.21
CA PHE A 108 4.22 0.76 9.80
C PHE A 108 4.55 -0.42 8.88
N LEU A 109 5.73 -1.02 9.03
CA LEU A 109 6.18 -2.14 8.20
C LEU A 109 5.25 -3.34 8.33
N ARG A 110 4.80 -3.67 9.56
CA ARG A 110 3.82 -4.73 9.78
C ARG A 110 2.51 -4.52 9.00
N LEU A 111 2.05 -3.28 8.89
CA LEU A 111 0.80 -2.95 8.20
C LEU A 111 0.97 -2.80 6.68
N ARG A 112 2.17 -2.45 6.21
CA ARG A 112 2.41 -2.07 4.81
C ARG A 112 3.18 -3.11 4.00
N ALA A 113 3.95 -3.99 4.65
CA ALA A 113 4.53 -5.18 4.03
C ALA A 113 3.51 -6.33 3.90
N ASP A 114 2.31 -6.18 4.46
CA ASP A 114 1.24 -7.17 4.37
C ASP A 114 0.74 -7.37 2.93
N SER A 115 0.39 -8.60 2.56
CA SER A 115 -0.09 -8.95 1.22
C SER A 115 -1.42 -8.25 0.84
N HIS A 116 -2.23 -7.88 1.83
CA HIS A 116 -3.48 -7.14 1.65
C HIS A 116 -3.26 -5.64 1.47
N ALA A 117 -2.07 -5.11 1.80
CA ALA A 117 -1.74 -3.73 1.49
C ALA A 117 -1.68 -3.53 -0.03
N GLN A 118 -1.95 -2.30 -0.46
CA GLN A 118 -1.80 -1.93 -1.86
C GLN A 118 -0.36 -2.20 -2.32
N TYR A 119 -0.20 -2.75 -3.53
CA TYR A 119 1.11 -3.16 -4.06
C TYR A 119 2.14 -2.03 -3.99
N GLU A 120 1.77 -0.82 -4.42
CA GLU A 120 2.71 0.30 -4.50
C GLU A 120 3.35 0.63 -3.14
N ILE A 121 2.57 0.71 -2.05
CA ILE A 121 3.13 0.98 -0.73
C ILE A 121 3.90 -0.22 -0.15
N ARG A 122 3.55 -1.44 -0.56
CA ARG A 122 4.28 -2.64 -0.17
C ARG A 122 5.69 -2.66 -0.75
N VAL A 123 5.87 -2.25 -2.01
CA VAL A 123 7.21 -2.13 -2.61
C VAL A 123 8.12 -1.20 -1.79
N TYR A 124 7.60 -0.06 -1.31
CA TYR A 124 8.33 0.81 -0.39
C TYR A 124 8.61 0.14 0.95
N ALA A 125 7.61 -0.52 1.54
CA ALA A 125 7.77 -1.21 2.83
C ALA A 125 8.84 -2.32 2.75
N ASP A 126 8.87 -3.09 1.66
CA ASP A 126 9.83 -4.17 1.45
C ASP A 126 11.27 -3.64 1.33
N GLN A 127 11.47 -2.54 0.60
CA GLN A 127 12.78 -1.88 0.53
C GLN A 127 13.22 -1.33 1.90
N ILE A 128 12.30 -0.74 2.64
CA ILE A 128 12.60 -0.23 4.00
C ILE A 128 12.90 -1.39 4.96
N CYS A 129 12.21 -2.53 4.82
CA CYS A 129 12.53 -3.75 5.56
C CYS A 129 13.99 -4.18 5.34
N GLN A 130 14.49 -4.18 4.10
CA GLN A 130 15.90 -4.51 3.83
C GLN A 130 16.86 -3.53 4.49
N ILE A 131 16.60 -2.22 4.37
CA ILE A 131 17.41 -1.19 5.02
C ILE A 131 17.42 -1.40 6.55
N VAL A 132 16.26 -1.61 7.17
CA VAL A 132 16.19 -1.79 8.63
C VAL A 132 16.88 -3.08 9.07
N LYS A 133 16.77 -4.16 8.28
CA LYS A 133 17.47 -5.42 8.53
C LYS A 133 18.98 -5.24 8.54
N ASP A 134 19.52 -4.46 7.62
CA ASP A 134 20.95 -4.18 7.53
C ASP A 134 21.44 -3.30 8.69
N TRP A 135 20.65 -2.30 9.11
CA TRP A 135 21.06 -1.34 10.14
C TRP A 135 20.86 -1.83 11.58
N VAL A 136 19.79 -2.56 11.86
CA VAL A 136 19.43 -3.03 13.22
C VAL A 136 19.02 -4.51 13.25
N PRO A 137 19.92 -5.43 12.84
CA PRO A 137 19.58 -6.84 12.57
C PRO A 137 18.96 -7.58 13.76
N ALA A 138 19.44 -7.34 14.99
CA ALA A 138 18.90 -8.00 16.18
C ALA A 138 17.44 -7.58 16.47
N ALA A 139 17.14 -6.29 16.30
CA ALA A 139 15.79 -5.76 16.49
C ALA A 139 14.87 -6.21 15.34
N TYR A 140 15.37 -6.22 14.10
CA TYR A 140 14.63 -6.69 12.94
C TYR A 140 14.30 -8.18 13.04
N ALA A 141 15.23 -9.04 13.48
CA ALA A 141 14.98 -10.48 13.66
C ALA A 141 13.86 -10.73 14.68
N ALA A 142 13.86 -10.02 15.82
CA ALA A 142 12.77 -10.10 16.79
C ALA A 142 11.44 -9.56 16.23
N PHE A 143 11.49 -8.50 15.43
CA PHE A 143 10.30 -7.97 14.75
C PHE A 143 9.75 -8.98 13.72
N GLU A 144 10.61 -9.59 12.92
CA GLU A 144 10.24 -10.56 11.89
C GLU A 144 9.54 -11.78 12.51
N ASP A 145 10.11 -12.35 13.57
CA ASP A 145 9.58 -13.52 14.25
C ASP A 145 8.28 -13.21 15.02
N TYR A 146 8.30 -12.21 15.90
CA TYR A 146 7.20 -11.97 16.84
C TYR A 146 6.11 -11.02 16.34
N ARG A 147 6.30 -10.33 15.21
CA ARG A 147 5.35 -9.30 14.74
C ARG A 147 5.01 -9.39 13.27
N LEU A 148 5.99 -9.60 12.39
CA LEU A 148 5.74 -9.63 10.94
C LEU A 148 5.13 -10.96 10.52
N ASN A 149 5.72 -12.07 10.98
CA ASN A 149 5.28 -13.43 10.65
C ASN A 149 4.39 -14.05 11.74
N ALA A 150 4.07 -13.29 12.79
CA ALA A 150 3.25 -13.78 13.89
C ALA A 150 1.78 -13.87 13.48
N ALA A 151 1.19 -15.06 13.63
CA ALA A 151 -0.24 -15.26 13.54
C ALA A 151 -0.92 -14.93 14.89
N SER A 152 -1.94 -14.06 14.86
CA SER A 152 -2.78 -13.81 16.04
C SER A 152 -3.97 -14.74 16.06
N LEU A 153 -4.21 -15.40 17.20
CA LEU A 153 -5.41 -16.20 17.44
C LEU A 153 -6.38 -15.43 18.34
N SER A 154 -7.65 -15.40 17.95
CA SER A 154 -8.72 -15.00 18.87
C SER A 154 -8.80 -16.01 20.02
N GLY A 155 -9.36 -15.61 21.17
CA GLY A 155 -9.54 -16.51 22.30
C GLY A 155 -10.31 -17.79 21.91
N ARG A 156 -11.36 -17.65 21.09
CA ARG A 156 -12.11 -18.78 20.53
C ARG A 156 -11.28 -19.61 19.56
N GLY A 157 -10.48 -18.98 18.70
CA GLY A 157 -9.59 -19.69 17.78
C GLY A 157 -8.57 -20.56 18.50
N ALA A 158 -7.99 -20.03 19.59
CA ALA A 158 -7.07 -20.80 20.42
C ALA A 158 -7.75 -22.01 21.08
N GLU A 159 -9.02 -21.89 21.50
CA GLU A 159 -9.80 -23.00 22.07
C GLU A 159 -10.09 -24.08 21.01
N ILE A 160 -10.56 -23.68 19.82
CA ILE A 160 -10.84 -24.62 18.73
C ILE A 160 -9.58 -25.34 18.29
N LEU A 161 -8.46 -24.62 18.18
CA LEU A 161 -7.18 -25.23 17.82
C LEU A 161 -6.75 -26.28 18.85
N LYS A 162 -6.93 -26.01 20.16
CA LYS A 162 -6.67 -27.01 21.21
C LYS A 162 -7.54 -28.27 21.06
N ARG A 163 -8.84 -28.10 20.81
CA ARG A 163 -9.78 -29.22 20.59
C ARG A 163 -9.39 -30.06 19.37
N ARG A 164 -9.05 -29.40 18.26
CA ARG A 164 -8.55 -30.07 17.04
C ARG A 164 -7.25 -30.84 17.29
N LEU A 165 -6.30 -30.25 18.00
CA LEU A 165 -5.05 -30.93 18.37
C LEU A 165 -5.28 -32.12 19.31
N ALA A 166 -6.37 -32.13 20.07
CA ALA A 166 -6.80 -33.28 20.87
C ALA A 166 -7.54 -34.37 20.05
N GLY A 167 -7.70 -34.18 18.73
CA GLY A 167 -8.36 -35.13 17.83
C GLY A 167 -9.86 -34.91 17.65
N GLU A 168 -10.42 -33.81 18.18
CA GLU A 168 -11.84 -33.49 17.98
C GLU A 168 -12.09 -32.86 16.59
N THR A 169 -13.13 -33.31 15.91
CA THR A 169 -13.66 -32.64 14.71
C THR A 169 -14.56 -31.49 15.14
N VAL A 170 -14.10 -30.25 14.95
CA VAL A 170 -14.88 -29.04 15.23
C VAL A 170 -15.39 -28.45 13.91
N THR A 171 -16.72 -28.33 13.79
CA THR A 171 -17.42 -27.71 12.65
C THR A 171 -17.64 -26.21 12.86
N PHE A 172 -18.10 -25.50 11.81
CA PHE A 172 -18.47 -24.09 11.93
C PHE A 172 -19.60 -23.90 12.96
N GLU A 173 -20.58 -24.79 12.94
CA GLU A 173 -21.75 -24.76 13.82
C GLU A 173 -21.35 -24.90 15.29
N ASP A 174 -20.32 -25.70 15.58
CA ASP A 174 -19.80 -25.96 16.92
C ASP A 174 -18.72 -24.95 17.36
N SER A 175 -18.27 -24.10 16.44
CA SER A 175 -17.18 -23.14 16.68
C SER A 175 -17.59 -21.94 17.54
N GLY A 176 -18.87 -21.57 17.48
CA GLY A 176 -19.37 -20.31 18.03
C GLY A 176 -18.74 -19.05 17.40
N MET A 177 -18.03 -19.18 16.27
CA MET A 177 -17.43 -18.06 15.54
C MET A 177 -18.43 -17.42 14.57
N SER A 178 -18.24 -16.14 14.26
CA SER A 178 -18.88 -15.56 13.07
C SER A 178 -18.32 -16.21 11.79
N LYS A 179 -19.06 -16.12 10.67
CA LYS A 179 -18.58 -16.62 9.37
C LYS A 179 -17.22 -16.02 8.95
N GLY A 180 -16.99 -14.76 9.31
CA GLY A 180 -15.73 -14.06 9.03
C GLY A 180 -14.57 -14.64 9.83
N GLU A 181 -14.74 -14.74 11.16
CA GLU A 181 -13.74 -15.30 12.07
C GLU A 181 -13.43 -16.76 11.75
N TRP A 182 -14.45 -17.56 11.41
CA TRP A 182 -14.26 -18.96 11.01
C TRP A 182 -13.41 -19.08 9.75
N ARG A 183 -13.69 -18.25 8.74
CA ARG A 183 -12.91 -18.22 7.50
C ARG A 183 -11.46 -17.77 7.75
N GLU A 184 -11.25 -16.76 8.59
CA GLU A 184 -9.90 -16.33 8.97
C GLU A 184 -9.15 -17.45 9.70
N PHE A 185 -9.82 -18.13 10.63
CA PHE A 185 -9.25 -19.26 11.36
C PHE A 185 -8.86 -20.42 10.43
N THR A 186 -9.77 -20.87 9.56
CA THR A 186 -9.49 -22.00 8.65
C THR A 186 -8.46 -21.65 7.57
N ASN A 187 -8.42 -20.39 7.13
CA ASN A 187 -7.36 -19.93 6.22
C ASN A 187 -5.97 -19.97 6.88
N ALA A 188 -5.89 -19.67 8.17
CA ALA A 188 -4.62 -19.63 8.89
C ALA A 188 -4.17 -21.02 9.39
N TRP A 189 -5.11 -21.89 9.77
CA TRP A 189 -4.82 -23.14 10.50
C TRP A 189 -5.37 -24.41 9.84
N GLY A 190 -5.94 -24.29 8.64
CA GLY A 190 -6.50 -25.40 7.86
C GLY A 190 -7.98 -25.68 8.13
N SER A 191 -8.62 -26.35 7.17
CA SER A 191 -10.02 -26.80 7.23
C SER A 191 -10.23 -27.92 8.23
#